data_AF-A0A529QIP5-F1
#
_entry.id   AF-A0A529QIP5-F1
#
_cell.length_a   1.000
_cell.length_b   1.000
_cell.length_c   1.000
_cell.angle_alpha   90.00
_cell.angle_beta   90.00
_cell.angle_gamma   90.00
#
_symmetry.space_group_name_H-M   'P 1'
#
loop_
_entity.id
_entity.type
_entity.pdbx_description
1 polymer ?
#
loop_
_entity_poly.entity_id
_entity_poly.type
_entity_poly.pdbx_seq_one_letter_code
_entity_poly.pdbx_strand_id
1 'polypeptide(L)'
;MKQAHPARSRDHASLAGYPSALRRYSPSIFPTLLLACATLLMAASQPPPAPAISPPAAAAPPDDGQWTMPAKNYASTRYSELSEINEGNVKNLQVAFTFSTGVNKGQEAAPLVVGNTMYIVTPFPNIVYALDLSK
;
A
#
# COMPACT_ATOMS: atom_id res chain seq x y z
N MET A 1 -5.14 -99.23 -24.65
CA MET A 1 -3.76 -99.53 -25.10
C MET A 1 -3.13 -98.21 -25.50
N LYS A 2 -2.43 -97.52 -24.60
CA LYS A 2 -0.99 -97.63 -24.26
C LYS A 2 -0.04 -97.29 -25.42
N GLN A 3 0.70 -96.19 -25.22
CA GLN A 3 2.14 -95.93 -25.48
C GLN A 3 2.35 -94.61 -26.24
N ALA A 4 3.39 -93.81 -26.04
CA ALA A 4 4.33 -93.55 -24.95
C ALA A 4 5.16 -92.31 -25.40
N HIS A 5 5.57 -91.46 -24.45
CA HIS A 5 6.50 -90.35 -24.66
C HIS A 5 7.95 -90.84 -24.86
N PRO A 6 8.84 -90.00 -25.45
CA PRO A 6 10.02 -89.54 -24.70
C PRO A 6 10.28 -88.03 -24.91
N ALA A 7 10.47 -87.22 -23.85
CA ALA A 7 11.72 -86.89 -23.14
C ALA A 7 12.75 -86.16 -24.04
N ARG A 8 12.82 -84.82 -23.98
CA ARG A 8 13.62 -83.96 -23.08
C ARG A 8 15.03 -83.64 -23.61
N SER A 9 15.26 -82.38 -23.92
CA SER A 9 16.53 -81.70 -23.65
C SER A 9 16.20 -80.39 -22.93
N ARG A 10 16.61 -80.33 -21.66
CA ARG A 10 16.83 -79.07 -20.96
C ARG A 10 18.05 -78.43 -21.63
N ASP A 11 18.10 -77.10 -21.67
CA ASP A 11 19.25 -76.39 -21.10
C ASP A 11 19.08 -74.86 -21.01
N HIS A 12 19.42 -74.40 -19.82
CA HIS A 12 19.99 -73.12 -19.38
C HIS A 12 19.18 -71.80 -19.45
N ALA A 13 18.96 -71.29 -18.22
CA ALA A 13 18.53 -69.96 -17.86
C ALA A 13 19.46 -68.85 -18.38
N SER A 14 18.89 -67.69 -18.68
CA SER A 14 19.56 -66.40 -18.45
C SER A 14 18.52 -65.31 -18.18
N LEU A 15 18.52 -64.85 -16.93
CA LEU A 15 17.79 -63.68 -16.43
C LEU A 15 18.50 -62.41 -16.94
N ALA A 16 17.82 -61.52 -17.67
CA ALA A 16 18.16 -60.10 -17.69
C ALA A 16 17.11 -59.26 -18.44
N GLY A 17 16.65 -58.17 -17.81
CA GLY A 17 16.24 -56.97 -18.55
C GLY A 17 14.82 -56.45 -18.36
N TYR A 18 14.40 -56.12 -17.14
CA TYR A 18 13.38 -55.09 -16.94
C TYR A 18 14.08 -53.72 -16.87
N PRO A 19 13.79 -52.75 -17.76
CA PRO A 19 14.22 -51.37 -17.51
C PRO A 19 13.30 -50.74 -16.46
N SER A 20 13.77 -50.77 -15.21
CA SER A 20 13.26 -50.00 -14.09
C SER A 20 13.58 -48.51 -14.28
N ALA A 21 12.72 -47.78 -14.98
CA ALA A 21 12.76 -46.32 -14.99
C ALA A 21 12.23 -45.79 -13.64
N LEU A 22 13.10 -45.74 -12.63
CA LEU A 22 12.83 -45.06 -11.36
C LEU A 22 12.71 -43.55 -11.63
N ARG A 23 11.45 -43.10 -11.76
CA ARG A 23 11.06 -41.69 -11.76
C ARG A 23 11.40 -41.12 -10.37
N ARG A 24 12.52 -40.41 -10.25
CA ARG A 24 12.90 -39.68 -9.04
C ARG A 24 11.83 -38.63 -8.73
N TYR A 25 10.99 -38.90 -7.74
CA TYR A 25 10.11 -37.91 -7.13
C TYR A 25 10.99 -36.91 -6.35
N SER A 26 11.05 -35.66 -6.82
CA SER A 26 11.71 -34.57 -6.10
C SER A 26 10.67 -33.90 -5.17
N PRO A 27 10.83 -33.95 -3.83
CA PRO A 27 9.88 -33.36 -2.91
C PRO A 27 10.32 -31.92 -2.61
N SER A 28 9.96 -30.96 -3.48
CA SER A 28 10.37 -29.56 -3.27
C SER A 28 9.31 -28.52 -3.66
N ILE A 29 8.02 -28.91 -3.72
CA ILE A 29 6.93 -28.00 -4.15
C ILE A 29 5.91 -27.73 -3.03
N PHE A 30 6.08 -28.32 -1.84
CA PHE A 30 5.02 -28.31 -0.81
C PHE A 30 4.96 -27.13 0.19
N PRO A 31 5.93 -26.21 0.38
CA PRO A 31 5.74 -25.13 1.36
C PRO A 31 5.24 -23.81 0.76
N THR A 32 5.31 -23.60 -0.56
CA THR A 32 5.00 -22.31 -1.19
C THR A 32 3.50 -22.05 -1.41
N LEU A 33 2.65 -23.08 -1.38
CA LEU A 33 1.21 -22.91 -1.63
C LEU A 33 0.42 -22.44 -0.38
N LEU A 34 0.95 -22.66 0.83
CA LEU A 34 0.26 -22.33 2.08
C LEU A 34 0.43 -20.86 2.51
N LEU A 35 1.48 -20.19 2.03
CA LEU A 35 1.71 -18.76 2.27
C LEU A 35 0.90 -17.85 1.34
N ALA A 36 0.43 -18.36 0.20
CA ALA A 36 -0.39 -17.62 -0.76
C ALA A 36 -1.87 -17.51 -0.35
N CYS A 37 -2.36 -18.39 0.53
CA CYS A 37 -3.77 -18.37 0.96
C CYS A 37 -4.02 -17.39 2.12
N ALA A 38 -2.99 -17.12 2.94
CA ALA A 38 -3.09 -16.21 4.09
C ALA A 38 -3.17 -14.72 3.68
N THR A 39 -2.64 -14.35 2.51
CA THR A 39 -2.74 -12.96 2.00
C THR A 39 -4.09 -12.67 1.33
N LEU A 40 -4.84 -13.69 0.91
CA LEU A 40 -6.16 -13.52 0.30
C LEU A 40 -7.28 -13.27 1.32
N LEU A 41 -7.11 -13.72 2.57
CA LEU A 41 -8.13 -13.57 3.63
C LEU A 41 -8.12 -12.19 4.32
N MET A 42 -7.02 -11.44 4.22
CA MET A 42 -6.90 -10.11 4.87
C MET A 42 -7.48 -8.95 4.04
N ALA A 43 -7.83 -9.18 2.78
CA ALA A 43 -8.41 -8.16 1.90
C ALA A 43 -9.93 -7.95 2.09
N ALA A 44 -10.61 -8.82 2.85
CA ALA A 44 -12.08 -8.84 2.94
C ALA A 44 -12.67 -8.02 4.11
N SER A 45 -11.84 -7.36 4.93
CA SER A 45 -12.29 -6.65 6.14
C SER A 45 -11.95 -5.16 6.15
N GLN A 46 -11.93 -4.52 4.98
CA GLN A 46 -11.92 -3.06 4.91
C GLN A 46 -13.37 -2.56 5.07
N PRO A 47 -13.69 -1.78 6.13
CA PRO A 47 -14.98 -1.12 6.20
C PRO A 47 -15.17 -0.21 4.98
N PRO A 48 -16.39 -0.10 4.42
CA PRO A 48 -16.62 0.79 3.29
C PRO A 48 -16.24 2.22 3.69
N PRO A 49 -15.62 3.00 2.78
CA PRO A 49 -15.34 4.40 3.05
C PRO A 49 -16.66 5.10 3.38
N ALA A 50 -16.68 5.80 4.52
CA ALA A 50 -17.82 6.64 4.88
C ALA A 50 -18.09 7.65 3.75
N PRO A 51 -19.36 7.98 3.47
CA PRO A 51 -19.67 8.97 2.44
C PRO A 51 -18.95 10.29 2.79
N ALA A 52 -18.12 10.76 1.86
CA ALA A 52 -17.47 12.05 1.99
C ALA A 52 -18.53 13.15 2.05
N ILE A 53 -18.49 13.97 3.10
CA ILE A 53 -19.29 15.20 3.15
C ILE A 53 -18.58 16.20 2.24
N SER A 54 -18.96 16.23 0.97
CA SER A 54 -18.41 17.18 0.00
C SER A 54 -19.23 18.48 0.01
N PRO A 55 -18.58 19.65 0.11
CA PRO A 55 -19.28 20.92 -0.14
C PRO A 55 -19.78 21.00 -1.59
N PRO A 56 -20.72 21.91 -1.90
CA PRO A 56 -21.25 22.06 -3.25
C PRO A 56 -20.11 22.31 -4.26
N ALA A 57 -20.06 21.51 -5.33
CA ALA A 57 -19.00 21.57 -6.35
C ALA A 57 -18.80 22.96 -6.98
N ALA A 58 -19.85 23.79 -7.02
CA ALA A 58 -19.77 25.16 -7.52
C ALA A 58 -18.92 26.10 -6.65
N ALA A 59 -18.61 25.72 -5.40
CA ALA A 59 -17.89 26.55 -4.44
C ALA A 59 -16.59 25.93 -3.91
N ALA A 60 -16.26 24.71 -4.34
CA ALA A 60 -15.02 24.02 -4.03
C ALA A 60 -14.48 23.40 -5.33
N PRO A 61 -13.50 24.03 -6.01
CA PRO A 61 -12.81 23.36 -7.11
C PRO A 61 -12.19 22.03 -6.61
N PRO A 62 -11.94 21.05 -7.51
CA PRO A 62 -11.27 19.81 -7.14
C PRO A 62 -10.01 20.08 -6.32
N ASP A 63 -9.79 19.30 -5.26
CA ASP A 63 -8.65 19.56 -4.38
C ASP A 63 -7.31 19.30 -5.09
N ASP A 64 -6.50 20.35 -5.18
CA ASP A 64 -5.17 20.37 -5.80
C ASP A 64 -4.04 20.26 -4.77
N GLY A 65 -4.39 20.01 -3.50
CA GLY A 65 -3.46 19.99 -2.38
C GLY A 65 -2.98 21.37 -1.93
N GLN A 66 -3.53 22.46 -2.47
CA GLN A 66 -3.12 23.82 -2.15
C GLN A 66 -4.01 24.45 -1.07
N TRP A 67 -3.52 25.50 -0.41
CA TRP A 67 -4.31 26.32 0.51
C TRP A 67 -4.06 27.80 0.19
N THR A 68 -4.70 28.27 -0.88
CA THR A 68 -4.37 29.55 -1.52
C THR A 68 -5.08 30.76 -0.90
N MET A 69 -6.03 30.54 0.03
CA MET A 69 -6.76 31.59 0.75
C MET A 69 -7.15 31.12 2.18
N PRO A 70 -7.41 32.04 3.13
CA PRO A 70 -7.59 31.69 4.55
C PRO A 70 -8.64 30.61 4.85
N ALA A 71 -9.70 30.54 4.07
CA ALA A 71 -10.80 29.60 4.27
C ALA A 71 -10.89 28.49 3.21
N LYS A 72 -9.78 28.21 2.51
CA LYS A 72 -9.61 27.27 1.37
C LYS A 72 -10.37 27.64 0.10
N ASN A 73 -11.63 28.05 0.21
CA ASN A 73 -12.47 28.41 -0.93
C ASN A 73 -13.42 29.55 -0.60
N TYR A 74 -14.10 30.09 -1.62
CA TYR A 74 -15.02 31.21 -1.47
C TYR A 74 -16.28 30.87 -0.66
N ALA A 75 -16.68 29.60 -0.56
CA ALA A 75 -17.72 29.17 0.38
C ALA A 75 -17.23 29.10 1.84
N SER A 76 -15.94 29.37 2.08
CA SER A 76 -15.33 29.37 3.42
C SER A 76 -15.45 28.06 4.19
N THR A 77 -15.51 26.92 3.47
CA THR A 77 -15.79 25.61 4.08
C THR A 77 -14.65 25.08 4.94
N ARG A 78 -13.41 25.57 4.73
CA ARG A 78 -12.20 25.07 5.41
C ARG A 78 -12.02 23.56 5.27
N TYR A 79 -12.47 22.98 4.16
CA TYR A 79 -12.48 21.55 3.90
C TYR A 79 -11.45 21.16 2.83
N SER A 80 -10.69 20.09 3.09
CA SER A 80 -9.75 19.46 2.15
C SER A 80 -10.27 18.08 1.78
N GLU A 81 -10.19 17.72 0.50
CA GLU A 81 -10.54 16.38 0.00
C GLU A 81 -9.36 15.38 0.11
N LEU A 82 -8.18 15.83 0.55
CA LEU A 82 -7.03 14.96 0.75
C LEU A 82 -7.32 13.91 1.84
N SER A 83 -7.08 12.62 1.51
CA SER A 83 -7.42 11.49 2.38
C SER A 83 -6.21 10.65 2.84
N GLU A 84 -4.98 11.11 2.55
CA GLU A 84 -3.75 10.40 2.93
C GLU A 84 -3.68 10.20 4.45
N ILE A 85 -4.03 11.24 5.22
CA ILE A 85 -4.21 11.18 6.67
C ILE A 85 -5.70 10.92 6.96
N ASN A 86 -5.98 9.91 7.77
CA ASN A 86 -7.33 9.48 8.11
C ASN A 86 -7.39 8.85 9.51
N GLU A 87 -8.60 8.50 9.96
CA GLU A 87 -8.85 7.95 11.30
C GLU A 87 -8.04 6.68 11.62
N GLY A 88 -7.71 5.88 10.60
CA GLY A 88 -6.94 4.64 10.76
C GLY A 88 -5.44 4.86 10.98
N ASN A 89 -4.88 5.96 10.47
CA ASN A 89 -3.44 6.22 10.49
C ASN A 89 -3.00 7.49 11.22
N VAL A 90 -3.92 8.36 11.65
CA VAL A 90 -3.61 9.64 12.34
C VAL A 90 -2.73 9.45 13.58
N LYS A 91 -2.85 8.30 14.26
CA LYS A 91 -2.01 7.90 15.40
C LYS A 91 -0.50 7.80 15.08
N ASN A 92 -0.15 7.72 13.80
CA ASN A 92 1.23 7.58 13.33
C ASN A 92 1.86 8.92 12.92
N LEU A 93 1.14 10.05 13.06
CA LEU A 93 1.67 11.37 12.68
C LEU A 93 2.89 11.73 13.51
N GLN A 94 3.88 12.29 12.82
CA GLN A 94 5.12 12.80 13.42
C GLN A 94 5.41 14.20 12.89
N VAL A 95 6.15 14.99 13.68
CA VAL A 95 6.61 16.31 13.25
C VAL A 95 7.60 16.13 12.10
N ALA A 96 7.25 16.63 10.92
CA ALA A 96 8.13 16.60 9.75
C ALA A 96 9.24 17.67 9.82
N PHE A 97 8.88 18.89 10.25
CA PHE A 97 9.82 19.98 10.48
C PHE A 97 9.23 21.03 11.43
N THR A 98 10.08 21.92 11.94
CA THR A 98 9.68 23.12 12.68
C THR A 98 10.37 24.34 12.09
N PHE A 99 9.71 25.50 12.18
CA PHE A 99 10.26 26.78 11.76
C PHE A 99 10.00 27.82 12.85
N SER A 100 11.04 28.48 13.34
CA SER A 100 10.91 29.56 14.32
C SER A 100 10.63 30.87 13.60
N THR A 101 9.52 31.52 13.93
CA THR A 101 9.16 32.84 13.40
C THR A 101 9.96 33.98 14.03
N GLY A 102 10.76 33.72 15.06
CA GLY A 102 11.52 34.74 15.79
C GLY A 102 10.66 35.72 16.60
N VAL A 103 9.33 35.55 16.64
CA VAL A 103 8.39 36.45 17.33
C VAL A 103 7.56 35.66 18.34
N ASN A 104 7.74 35.96 19.63
CA ASN A 104 7.00 35.34 20.73
C ASN A 104 5.81 36.21 21.16
N LYS A 105 4.73 36.18 20.35
CA LYS A 105 3.45 36.87 20.57
C LYS A 105 2.31 36.01 20.02
N GLY A 106 1.05 36.44 20.17
CA GLY A 106 -0.12 35.69 19.70
C GLY A 106 -0.13 35.48 18.19
N GLN A 107 -0.01 34.23 17.74
CA GLN A 107 0.01 33.82 16.33
C GLN A 107 -1.40 33.41 15.90
N GLU A 108 -2.05 34.17 15.01
CA GLU A 108 -3.43 33.91 14.58
C GLU A 108 -3.57 33.59 13.08
N ALA A 109 -2.59 33.99 12.26
CA ALA A 109 -2.66 33.80 10.83
C ALA A 109 -2.36 32.35 10.45
N ALA A 110 -3.30 31.70 9.76
CA ALA A 110 -3.07 30.40 9.14
C ALA A 110 -2.09 30.55 7.96
N PRO A 111 -1.16 29.59 7.75
CA PRO A 111 -0.30 29.60 6.58
C PRO A 111 -1.07 29.49 5.27
N LEU A 112 -0.52 30.04 4.18
CA LEU A 112 -0.98 29.77 2.82
C LEU A 112 0.04 28.86 2.11
N VAL A 113 -0.44 27.93 1.30
CA VAL A 113 0.39 27.07 0.46
C VAL A 113 -0.03 27.25 -0.99
N VAL A 114 0.93 27.67 -1.83
CA VAL A 114 0.75 27.90 -3.26
C VAL A 114 1.94 27.29 -3.99
N GLY A 115 1.69 26.27 -4.82
CA GLY A 115 2.75 25.49 -5.46
C GLY A 115 3.61 24.77 -4.42
N ASN A 116 4.92 25.02 -4.44
CA ASN A 116 5.89 24.49 -3.48
C ASN A 116 6.30 25.54 -2.42
N THR A 117 5.49 26.57 -2.18
CA THR A 117 5.83 27.65 -1.25
C THR A 117 4.78 27.80 -0.16
N MET A 118 5.23 27.81 1.10
CA MET A 118 4.40 28.14 2.26
C MET A 118 4.67 29.58 2.72
N TYR A 119 3.61 30.37 2.88
CA TYR A 119 3.67 31.74 3.36
C TYR A 119 3.16 31.81 4.80
N ILE A 120 3.93 32.46 5.68
CA ILE A 120 3.61 32.67 7.10
C ILE A 120 3.79 34.14 7.42
N VAL A 121 2.83 34.73 8.15
CA VAL A 121 2.94 36.10 8.66
C VAL A 121 2.97 36.10 10.19
N THR A 122 3.86 36.91 10.77
CA THR A 122 3.95 37.06 12.23
C THR A 122 3.04 38.17 12.75
N PRO A 123 2.86 38.25 14.08
CA PRO A 123 2.39 39.46 14.75
C PRO A 123 3.34 40.63 14.51
N PHE A 124 2.96 41.83 14.97
CA PHE A 124 3.79 43.04 14.85
C PHE A 124 5.27 42.75 15.18
N PRO A 125 6.21 43.04 14.23
CA PRO A 125 6.07 43.99 13.13
C PRO A 125 5.56 43.42 11.78
N ASN A 126 4.84 42.29 11.78
CA ASN A 126 4.19 41.71 10.60
C ASN A 126 5.18 41.22 9.53
N ILE A 127 6.17 40.44 9.97
CA ILE A 127 7.15 39.81 9.08
C ILE A 127 6.47 38.72 8.26
N VAL A 128 6.74 38.66 6.96
CA VAL A 128 6.27 37.59 6.07
C VAL A 128 7.45 36.71 5.70
N TYR A 129 7.27 35.40 5.86
CA TYR A 129 8.20 34.36 5.42
C TYR A 129 7.61 33.61 4.23
N ALA A 130 8.47 33.25 3.28
CA ALA A 130 8.17 32.32 2.20
C ALA A 130 9.13 31.13 2.32
N LEU A 131 8.59 29.95 2.64
CA LEU A 131 9.36 28.73 2.83
C LEU A 131 9.28 27.88 1.57
N ASP A 132 10.43 27.47 1.03
CA ASP A 132 10.52 26.51 -0.08
C ASP A 132 10.32 25.08 0.46
N LEU A 133 9.25 24.41 0.01
CA LEU A 133 8.87 23.06 0.43
C LEU A 133 9.50 21.97 -0.45
N SER A 134 10.35 22.33 -1.42
CA SER A 134 11.07 21.37 -2.28
C SER A 134 12.41 20.91 -1.69
N LYS A 135 12.73 21.32 -0.47
CA LYS A 135 14.04 21.17 0.18
C LYS A 135 13.98 20.38 1.46
#